data_AF-A0A2U3H6H8-F1
#
_entry.id   AF-A0A2U3H6H8-F1
#
_cell.length_a   1.000
_cell.length_b   1.000
_cell.length_c   1.000
_cell.angle_alpha   90.00
_cell.angle_beta   90.00
_cell.angle_gamma   90.00
#
_symmetry.space_group_name_H-M   'P 1'
#
loop_
_entity.id
_entity.type
_entity.pdbx_description
1 polymer ?
#
loop_
_entity_poly.entity_id
_entity_poly.type
_entity_poly.pdbx_seq_one_letter_code
_entity_poly.pdbx_strand_id
1 'polypeptide(L)'
;MGSERIRRWESGALAHAVNDPFGQGPLPWLRGSETYFDDTGQVVPWYVDPEPPAPTARLPRQGTPRVPAPRSSGGPRASDDVRRQIKGFASTGGVAPGEAIDFHVTVDPPQEFGVDVYRIGHYGGDGATKITSSPRLSGIVQPPPLTADRTVSCHHWWLSWRLPIPSYWSVGAYVAVLTTADGYRSHIPFTVRDDRPADLLLVLPDVTWQAYNLYPEDGRTGASLYHAWDEEGRLLGEAGAATTVSFDRPYAGAGLPLHVGHAYDVIRWAERYGYDLAYADARDLHADRVDPTRYRGLIFPGHDEYWSQPMRGAVERARDHGTSLVFLSANTLYWQVELAPSPAGPDRLLTCRKRKGPGKPVLWREIDRAEQQLLGIQYAGQVPEPHPLIVRNADHWMWEATGAHEGEALEGMVAGEADRYFPRTPLPEHEERVLLAHSPYTDREGVRRHQETSLHRAPSGAWVFASGTFAWSPALDRPGHVDPRIQRATANLLDRICKRD
;
A
#
# COMPACT_ATOMS: atom_id res chain seq x y z
N MET A 1 17.19 37.99 24.53
CA MET A 1 15.83 38.00 23.97
C MET A 1 15.64 36.71 23.20
N GLY A 2 14.64 35.93 23.61
CA GLY A 2 14.03 34.73 23.01
C GLY A 2 14.85 33.84 22.08
N SER A 3 15.40 32.74 22.60
CA SER A 3 15.70 31.54 21.81
C SER A 3 14.37 30.84 21.46
N GLU A 4 13.94 30.94 20.21
CA GLU A 4 12.81 30.17 19.70
C GLU A 4 13.12 28.68 19.82
N ARG A 5 12.33 27.99 20.66
CA ARG A 5 12.27 26.54 20.70
C ARG A 5 11.68 26.06 19.37
N ILE A 6 12.56 25.60 18.47
CA ILE A 6 12.18 24.78 17.32
C ILE A 6 11.42 23.58 17.88
N ARG A 7 10.10 23.53 17.66
CA ARG A 7 9.27 22.37 18.02
C ARG A 7 9.84 21.16 17.29
N ARG A 8 10.20 20.13 18.05
CA ARG A 8 10.50 18.80 17.52
C ARG A 8 9.26 18.34 16.75
N TRP A 9 9.38 18.26 15.43
CA TRP A 9 8.36 17.67 14.58
C TRP A 9 8.63 16.16 14.51
N GLU A 10 7.67 15.36 14.94
CA GLU A 10 7.64 13.91 14.73
C GLU A 10 6.95 13.65 13.38
N SER A 11 7.48 12.71 12.59
CA SER A 11 6.99 12.37 11.25
C SER A 11 5.49 12.06 11.33
N GLY A 12 4.67 12.90 10.70
CA GLY A 12 3.20 12.83 10.70
C GLY A 12 2.61 11.74 9.81
N ALA A 13 3.42 10.75 9.39
CA ALA A 13 2.99 9.65 8.52
C ALA A 13 1.78 8.87 9.08
N LEU A 14 1.54 8.91 10.39
CA LEU A 14 0.39 8.29 11.06
C LEU A 14 -0.82 9.24 11.24
N ALA A 15 -0.63 10.56 11.23
CA ALA A 15 -1.71 11.51 11.53
C ALA A 15 -2.60 11.85 10.31
N HIS A 16 -2.16 11.47 9.11
CA HIS A 16 -2.75 11.94 7.84
C HIS A 16 -2.96 10.82 6.81
N ALA A 17 -2.75 9.56 7.20
CA ALA A 17 -3.15 8.42 6.40
C ALA A 17 -4.69 8.39 6.32
N VAL A 18 -5.23 8.17 5.12
CA VAL A 18 -6.57 7.58 4.99
C VAL A 18 -6.59 6.31 5.85
N ASN A 19 -7.68 6.11 6.60
CA ASN A 19 -7.79 5.18 7.73
C ASN A 19 -7.35 3.76 7.34
N ASP A 20 -6.06 3.47 7.37
CA ASP A 20 -5.54 2.11 7.39
C ASP A 20 -5.12 1.82 8.81
N PRO A 21 -6.00 1.18 9.60
CA PRO A 21 -5.74 0.89 11.00
C PRO A 21 -4.64 -0.17 11.18
N PHE A 22 -4.16 -0.76 10.08
CA PHE A 22 -3.18 -1.84 10.12
C PHE A 22 -1.74 -1.33 9.90
N GLY A 23 -1.58 -0.16 9.26
CA GLY A 23 -0.27 0.42 8.93
C GLY A 23 0.55 -0.42 7.94
N GLN A 24 1.87 -0.19 7.89
CA GLN A 24 2.76 -0.87 6.93
C GLN A 24 3.08 -2.35 7.25
N GLY A 25 2.67 -2.86 8.42
CA GLY A 25 2.94 -4.24 8.84
C GLY A 25 4.40 -4.53 9.22
N PRO A 26 4.73 -5.75 9.66
CA PRO A 26 6.09 -6.12 10.09
C PRO A 26 7.00 -6.38 8.90
N LEU A 27 7.55 -5.31 8.34
CA LEU A 27 8.49 -5.41 7.23
C LEU A 27 9.89 -5.79 7.75
N PRO A 28 10.52 -6.88 7.25
CA PRO A 28 11.72 -7.45 7.85
C PRO A 28 12.94 -6.53 7.80
N TRP A 29 12.93 -5.53 6.92
CA TRP A 29 13.97 -4.51 6.78
C TRP A 29 13.85 -3.33 7.77
N LEU A 30 12.69 -3.17 8.43
CA LEU A 30 12.46 -2.17 9.47
C LEU A 30 12.97 -2.62 10.86
N ARG A 31 13.72 -3.74 10.97
CA ARG A 31 14.38 -4.18 12.21
C ARG A 31 15.49 -3.21 12.62
N GLY A 32 15.11 -2.09 13.23
CA GLY A 32 15.93 -1.28 14.13
C GLY A 32 15.82 -1.84 15.55
N SER A 33 16.94 -1.94 16.26
CA SER A 33 17.03 -2.47 17.61
C SER A 33 16.45 -1.49 18.64
N GLU A 34 15.14 -1.38 18.74
CA GLU A 34 14.47 -0.75 19.88
C GLU A 34 13.46 -1.74 20.46
N THR A 35 13.95 -2.64 21.32
CA THR A 35 13.10 -3.37 22.26
C THR A 35 12.60 -2.38 23.32
N TYR A 36 11.31 -2.06 23.29
CA TYR A 36 10.64 -1.34 24.36
C TYR A 36 10.33 -2.31 25.50
N PHE A 37 10.75 -1.97 26.71
CA PHE A 37 10.40 -2.67 27.93
C PHE A 37 9.35 -1.84 28.69
N ASP A 38 8.31 -2.47 29.21
CA ASP A 38 7.40 -1.81 30.15
C ASP A 38 8.06 -1.63 31.55
N ASP A 39 7.36 -0.94 32.45
CA ASP A 39 7.78 -0.73 33.85
C ASP A 39 7.93 -2.05 34.65
N THR A 40 7.59 -3.20 34.06
CA THR A 40 7.75 -4.54 34.64
C THR A 40 8.90 -5.35 34.02
N GLY A 41 9.56 -4.84 32.98
CA GLY A 41 10.70 -5.48 32.33
C GLY A 41 10.33 -6.53 31.28
N GLN A 42 9.09 -6.55 30.77
CA GLN A 42 8.69 -7.41 29.65
C GLN A 42 8.82 -6.69 28.29
N VAL A 43 9.11 -7.45 27.23
CA VAL A 43 9.23 -6.94 25.84
C VAL A 43 7.84 -6.60 25.30
N VAL A 44 7.62 -5.33 24.92
CA VAL A 44 6.35 -4.85 24.38
C VAL A 44 6.47 -4.62 22.86
N PRO A 45 5.55 -5.12 22.02
CA PRO A 45 5.47 -4.78 20.59
C PRO A 45 5.23 -3.28 20.37
N TRP A 46 5.86 -2.70 19.34
CA TRP A 46 5.94 -1.25 19.09
C TRP A 46 4.61 -0.51 18.85
N TYR A 47 3.45 -1.18 18.86
CA TYR A 47 2.15 -0.62 18.46
C TYR A 47 1.17 -0.38 19.64
N VAL A 48 1.63 -0.39 20.90
CA VAL A 48 0.80 -0.03 22.05
C VAL A 48 1.28 1.31 22.62
N ASP A 49 0.50 2.38 22.40
CA ASP A 49 0.64 3.62 23.17
C ASP A 49 -0.02 3.42 24.54
N PRO A 50 0.68 3.59 25.69
CA PRO A 50 0.01 3.70 26.97
C PRO A 50 -0.60 5.10 27.07
N GLU A 51 -1.94 5.18 27.14
CA GLU A 51 -2.65 6.41 27.51
C GLU A 51 -2.00 7.06 28.74
N PRO A 52 -1.77 8.38 28.76
CA PRO A 52 -1.32 9.05 29.96
C PRO A 52 -2.46 9.05 31.00
N PRO A 53 -2.27 8.52 32.22
CA PRO A 53 -3.27 8.64 33.26
C PRO A 53 -3.41 10.11 33.69
N ALA A 54 -4.66 10.51 33.94
CA ALA A 54 -5.07 11.84 34.38
C ALA A 54 -4.30 12.34 35.64
N PRO A 55 -4.13 13.66 35.82
CA PRO A 55 -3.27 14.21 36.86
C PRO A 55 -3.90 14.05 38.25
N THR A 56 -3.23 13.29 39.13
CA THR A 56 -3.49 13.31 40.57
C THR A 56 -2.23 13.68 41.37
N ALA A 57 -2.48 14.17 42.59
CA ALA A 57 -1.67 15.08 43.38
C ALA A 57 -0.26 14.61 43.81
N ARG A 58 0.61 15.60 44.03
CA ARG A 58 1.99 15.52 44.56
C ARG A 58 2.10 14.84 45.92
N LEU A 59 3.16 14.04 46.10
CA LEU A 59 3.92 13.92 47.36
C LEU A 59 5.44 13.77 47.04
N PRO A 60 6.36 14.38 47.83
CA PRO A 60 7.80 14.33 47.56
C PRO A 60 8.52 13.31 48.46
N ARG A 61 9.45 12.51 47.90
CA ARG A 61 10.74 12.20 48.56
C ARG A 61 11.75 11.37 47.73
N GLN A 62 12.90 12.02 47.51
CA GLN A 62 14.28 11.58 47.62
C GLN A 62 14.69 10.13 47.28
N GLY A 63 15.56 10.04 46.26
CA GLY A 63 16.42 8.90 45.98
C GLY A 63 16.36 8.49 44.52
N THR A 64 16.84 9.32 43.59
CA THR A 64 16.92 8.95 42.18
C THR A 64 18.01 7.89 41.98
N PRO A 65 17.69 6.65 41.55
CA PRO A 65 18.66 5.87 40.80
C PRO A 65 18.92 6.68 39.54
N ARG A 66 20.19 6.97 39.26
CA ARG A 66 20.60 7.64 38.03
C ARG A 66 20.27 6.67 36.90
N VAL A 67 19.10 6.84 36.26
CA VAL A 67 18.75 6.14 35.02
C VAL A 67 19.92 6.39 34.06
N PRO A 68 20.66 5.36 33.63
CA PRO A 68 21.71 5.56 32.65
C PRO A 68 21.10 6.25 31.44
N ALA A 69 21.73 7.32 30.95
CA ALA A 69 21.36 7.89 29.66
C ALA A 69 21.31 6.74 28.63
N PRO A 70 20.32 6.71 27.72
CA PRO A 70 20.22 5.65 26.73
C PRO A 70 21.56 5.61 25.99
N ARG A 71 22.26 4.46 26.12
CA ARG A 71 23.43 4.20 25.29
C ARG A 71 22.91 4.20 23.87
N SER A 72 23.51 5.01 23.00
CA SER A 72 23.27 4.90 21.56
C SER A 72 23.73 3.51 21.12
N SER A 73 22.80 2.55 21.09
CA SER A 73 23.02 1.27 20.45
C SER A 73 23.23 1.55 18.96
N GLY A 74 24.33 1.07 18.40
CA GLY A 74 24.70 1.21 16.98
C GLY A 74 23.81 0.39 16.04
N GLY A 75 22.50 0.56 16.17
CA GLY A 75 21.48 -0.04 15.31
C GLY A 75 21.14 0.87 14.12
N PRO A 76 20.50 0.32 13.08
CA PRO A 76 19.99 1.10 11.96
C PRO A 76 18.96 2.15 12.41
N ARG A 77 18.99 3.34 11.79
CA ARG A 77 18.10 4.46 12.08
C ARG A 77 17.28 4.81 10.84
N ALA A 78 15.99 5.12 10.99
CA ALA A 78 15.19 5.59 9.85
C ALA A 78 15.66 6.98 9.38
N SER A 79 15.77 7.19 8.08
CA SER A 79 15.97 8.52 7.50
C SER A 79 14.64 9.27 7.40
N ASP A 80 14.65 10.55 7.70
CA ASP A 80 13.50 11.44 7.61
C ASP A 80 13.59 12.39 6.40
N ASP A 81 12.47 12.98 6.00
CA ASP A 81 12.39 13.87 4.82
C ASP A 81 12.92 15.29 5.08
N VAL A 82 13.09 15.66 6.36
CA VAL A 82 13.57 16.99 6.77
C VAL A 82 15.09 17.09 6.63
N ARG A 83 15.80 16.10 7.18
CA ARG A 83 17.26 16.00 7.20
C ARG A 83 17.80 15.27 5.98
N ARG A 84 17.00 14.41 5.35
CA ARG A 84 17.35 13.68 4.11
C ARG A 84 18.67 12.94 4.20
N GLN A 85 18.91 12.28 5.34
CA GLN A 85 20.14 11.52 5.59
C GLN A 85 20.43 10.55 4.45
N ILE A 86 19.39 9.87 3.96
CA ILE A 86 19.41 9.15 2.70
C ILE A 86 17.99 9.02 2.13
N LYS A 87 17.80 9.40 0.87
CA LYS A 87 16.52 9.19 0.14
C LYS A 87 16.81 8.79 -1.28
N GLY A 88 15.91 8.02 -1.89
CA GLY A 88 16.02 7.73 -3.30
C GLY A 88 14.76 7.18 -3.91
N PHE A 89 14.80 7.04 -5.23
CA PHE A 89 13.76 6.40 -6.02
C PHE A 89 14.40 5.64 -7.19
N ALA A 90 13.64 4.73 -7.78
CA ALA A 90 14.04 4.03 -8.99
C ALA A 90 13.45 4.72 -10.23
N SER A 91 14.22 4.79 -11.32
CA SER A 91 13.77 5.41 -12.57
C SER A 91 12.67 4.60 -13.25
N THR A 92 12.46 3.32 -12.93
CA THR A 92 11.34 2.50 -13.41
C THR A 92 10.75 1.72 -12.25
N GLY A 93 9.41 1.58 -12.20
CA GLY A 93 8.74 0.78 -11.17
C GLY A 93 8.91 -0.72 -11.38
N GLY A 94 8.82 -1.16 -12.65
CA GLY A 94 9.01 -2.54 -13.08
C GLY A 94 10.18 -2.71 -14.04
N VAL A 95 10.84 -3.87 -13.98
CA VAL A 95 11.92 -4.31 -14.88
C VAL A 95 11.82 -5.82 -15.16
N ALA A 96 12.35 -6.26 -16.30
CA ALA A 96 12.44 -7.68 -16.65
C ALA A 96 13.84 -8.28 -16.37
N PRO A 97 13.93 -9.60 -16.12
CA PRO A 97 15.21 -10.30 -16.11
C PRO A 97 16.00 -10.05 -17.41
N GLY A 98 17.26 -9.62 -17.28
CA GLY A 98 18.11 -9.20 -18.39
C GLY A 98 18.13 -7.68 -18.63
N GLU A 99 17.23 -6.92 -18.03
CA GLU A 99 17.23 -5.45 -18.06
C GLU A 99 18.08 -4.87 -16.91
N ALA A 100 17.96 -3.56 -16.66
CA ALA A 100 18.62 -2.89 -15.55
C ALA A 100 17.67 -1.88 -14.89
N ILE A 101 17.82 -1.73 -13.58
CA ILE A 101 17.13 -0.71 -12.80
C ILE A 101 18.11 0.37 -12.35
N ASP A 102 17.67 1.62 -12.48
CA ASP A 102 18.46 2.81 -12.17
C ASP A 102 17.97 3.44 -10.86
N PHE A 103 18.90 3.69 -9.94
CA PHE A 103 18.63 4.29 -8.64
C PHE A 103 19.23 5.69 -8.56
N HIS A 104 18.38 6.66 -8.18
CA HIS A 104 18.76 8.04 -7.90
C HIS A 104 18.69 8.28 -6.40
N VAL A 105 19.84 8.54 -5.77
CA VAL A 105 19.98 8.62 -4.32
C VAL A 105 20.63 9.94 -3.93
N THR A 106 20.05 10.60 -2.93
CA THR A 106 20.62 11.76 -2.23
C THR A 106 21.04 11.36 -0.82
N VAL A 107 22.17 11.88 -0.36
CA VAL A 107 22.75 11.60 0.96
C VAL A 107 23.27 12.90 1.57
N ASP A 108 22.71 13.29 2.74
CA ASP A 108 23.05 14.54 3.43
C ASP A 108 23.29 14.31 4.94
N PRO A 109 24.53 14.49 5.46
CA PRO A 109 25.73 14.97 4.76
C PRO A 109 26.32 13.90 3.82
N PRO A 110 27.07 14.31 2.77
CA PRO A 110 27.73 13.38 1.85
C PRO A 110 28.59 12.34 2.58
N GLN A 111 28.32 11.06 2.31
CA GLN A 111 29.06 9.93 2.88
C GLN A 111 28.83 8.68 2.04
N GLU A 112 29.60 7.64 2.30
CA GLU A 112 29.36 6.34 1.66
C GLU A 112 28.05 5.69 2.12
N PHE A 113 27.42 4.96 1.22
CA PHE A 113 26.27 4.11 1.52
C PHE A 113 26.38 2.76 0.78
N GLY A 114 25.56 1.81 1.18
CA GLY A 114 25.35 0.55 0.46
C GLY A 114 23.88 0.32 0.19
N VAL A 115 23.58 -0.57 -0.75
CA VAL A 115 22.23 -0.99 -1.11
C VAL A 115 22.14 -2.50 -0.97
N ASP A 116 21.25 -2.97 -0.11
CA ASP A 116 20.91 -4.39 0.00
C ASP A 116 19.57 -4.63 -0.68
N VAL A 117 19.52 -5.55 -1.64
CA VAL A 117 18.30 -5.85 -2.40
C VAL A 117 17.67 -7.12 -1.85
N TYR A 118 16.39 -7.03 -1.51
CA TYR A 118 15.60 -8.14 -0.99
C TYR A 118 14.43 -8.45 -1.92
N ARG A 119 14.18 -9.74 -2.17
CA ARG A 119 12.92 -10.21 -2.77
C ARG A 119 11.94 -10.49 -1.66
N ILE A 120 10.74 -9.92 -1.73
CA ILE A 120 9.64 -10.17 -0.80
C ILE A 120 9.03 -11.54 -1.12
N GLY A 121 8.67 -12.31 -0.09
CA GLY A 121 8.14 -13.67 -0.26
C GLY A 121 8.02 -14.44 1.06
N HIS A 122 7.55 -15.68 1.02
CA HIS A 122 7.34 -16.45 2.25
C HIS A 122 8.66 -16.82 2.97
N TYR A 123 9.61 -17.43 2.25
CA TYR A 123 10.92 -17.87 2.75
C TYR A 123 10.91 -18.53 4.13
N GLY A 124 10.06 -19.54 4.32
CA GLY A 124 9.95 -20.24 5.61
C GLY A 124 9.46 -19.38 6.77
N GLY A 125 8.85 -18.23 6.49
CA GLY A 125 8.36 -17.26 7.47
C GLY A 125 9.18 -15.97 7.57
N ASP A 126 10.37 -15.91 6.96
CA ASP A 126 11.27 -14.76 7.04
C ASP A 126 10.73 -13.51 6.32
N GLY A 127 9.86 -13.68 5.33
CA GLY A 127 9.15 -12.56 4.67
C GLY A 127 9.91 -11.89 3.54
N ALA A 128 11.22 -12.08 3.51
CA ALA A 128 12.07 -11.67 2.40
C ALA A 128 13.39 -12.44 2.47
N THR A 129 14.07 -12.54 1.32
CA THR A 129 15.44 -13.01 1.27
C THR A 129 16.33 -11.96 0.62
N LYS A 130 17.56 -11.83 1.11
CA LYS A 130 18.56 -10.95 0.51
C LYS A 130 19.09 -11.59 -0.77
N ILE A 131 18.98 -10.87 -1.88
CA ILE A 131 19.36 -11.34 -3.21
C ILE A 131 20.77 -10.89 -3.58
N THR A 132 21.08 -9.62 -3.30
CA THR A 132 22.40 -9.06 -3.62
C THR A 132 22.68 -7.80 -2.78
N SER A 133 23.92 -7.34 -2.88
CA SER A 133 24.38 -6.06 -2.34
C SER A 133 25.11 -5.26 -3.41
N SER A 134 24.99 -3.94 -3.36
CA SER A 134 25.88 -3.04 -4.10
C SER A 134 27.30 -3.07 -3.50
N PRO A 135 28.32 -2.62 -4.25
CA PRO A 135 29.54 -2.12 -3.63
C PRO A 135 29.25 -0.92 -2.72
N ARG A 136 30.25 -0.44 -1.97
CA ARG A 136 30.15 0.86 -1.28
C ARG A 136 30.10 1.97 -2.33
N LEU A 137 29.07 2.79 -2.25
CA LEU A 137 28.78 3.87 -3.20
C LEU A 137 29.03 5.20 -2.52
N SER A 138 29.61 6.16 -3.24
CA SER A 138 29.79 7.52 -2.74
C SER A 138 28.46 8.29 -2.82
N GLY A 139 27.88 8.62 -1.67
CA GLY A 139 26.68 9.44 -1.58
C GLY A 139 27.01 10.92 -1.73
N ILE A 140 26.19 11.62 -2.50
CA ILE A 140 26.26 13.07 -2.70
C ILE A 140 24.92 13.70 -2.32
N VAL A 141 24.94 14.99 -2.01
CA VAL A 141 23.72 15.79 -1.95
C VAL A 141 23.29 16.08 -3.38
N GLN A 142 22.15 15.52 -3.78
CA GLN A 142 21.51 15.83 -5.06
C GLN A 142 20.90 17.25 -5.02
N PRO A 143 20.65 17.88 -6.18
CA PRO A 143 19.98 19.18 -6.20
C PRO A 143 18.58 19.10 -5.54
N PRO A 144 18.08 20.21 -4.97
CA PRO A 144 16.78 20.19 -4.30
C PRO A 144 15.65 19.80 -5.29
N PRO A 145 14.57 19.14 -4.81
CA PRO A 145 13.43 18.81 -5.65
C PRO A 145 12.87 20.05 -6.36
N LEU A 146 12.45 19.88 -7.62
CA LEU A 146 11.75 20.93 -8.37
C LEU A 146 10.27 20.91 -8.01
N THR A 147 9.67 22.09 -7.90
CA THR A 147 8.26 22.29 -7.60
C THR A 147 7.59 23.16 -8.67
N ALA A 148 6.46 22.71 -9.20
CA ALA A 148 5.60 23.49 -10.10
C ALA A 148 4.14 23.25 -9.70
N ASP A 149 3.40 24.29 -9.29
CA ASP A 149 2.02 24.18 -8.80
C ASP A 149 1.79 23.03 -7.79
N ARG A 150 2.76 22.86 -6.87
CA ARG A 150 2.86 21.78 -5.86
C ARG A 150 3.23 20.39 -6.38
N THR A 151 3.37 20.18 -7.69
CA THR A 151 3.97 18.97 -8.24
C THR A 151 5.46 18.95 -7.91
N VAL A 152 5.87 18.02 -7.05
CA VAL A 152 7.28 17.78 -6.68
C VAL A 152 7.90 16.75 -7.62
N SER A 153 9.09 17.01 -8.14
CA SER A 153 9.85 16.06 -8.96
C SER A 153 11.36 16.15 -8.75
N CYS A 154 12.01 14.99 -8.75
CA CYS A 154 13.44 14.78 -8.60
C CYS A 154 14.07 14.14 -9.87
N HIS A 155 13.37 14.18 -11.01
CA HIS A 155 13.82 13.56 -12.27
C HIS A 155 15.20 14.00 -12.77
N HIS A 156 15.71 15.14 -12.29
CA HIS A 156 17.00 15.72 -12.66
C HIS A 156 18.16 15.26 -11.75
N TRP A 157 17.89 14.41 -10.76
CA TRP A 157 18.93 13.83 -9.92
C TRP A 157 19.85 12.94 -10.75
N TRP A 158 21.16 12.99 -10.49
CA TRP A 158 22.13 12.13 -11.16
C TRP A 158 21.94 10.66 -10.76
N LEU A 159 22.22 9.76 -11.69
CA LEU A 159 22.24 8.32 -11.44
C LEU A 159 23.30 7.99 -10.38
N SER A 160 22.89 7.33 -9.29
CA SER A 160 23.79 6.91 -8.22
C SER A 160 24.27 5.47 -8.42
N TRP A 161 23.38 4.58 -8.86
CA TRP A 161 23.69 3.17 -9.08
C TRP A 161 22.77 2.56 -10.12
N ARG A 162 23.35 1.78 -11.04
CA ARG A 162 22.63 0.92 -11.97
C ARG A 162 22.83 -0.53 -11.56
N LEU A 163 21.72 -1.24 -11.34
CA LEU A 163 21.71 -2.65 -11.04
C LEU A 163 21.26 -3.44 -12.28
N PRO A 164 22.16 -4.17 -12.96
CA PRO A 164 21.73 -5.14 -13.96
C PRO A 164 20.94 -6.25 -13.27
N ILE A 165 19.79 -6.61 -13.82
CA ILE A 165 18.95 -7.71 -13.35
C ILE A 165 19.40 -8.97 -14.09
N PRO A 166 20.07 -9.93 -13.42
CA PRO A 166 20.45 -11.19 -14.07
C PRO A 166 19.24 -11.93 -14.62
N SER A 167 19.42 -12.62 -15.74
CA SER A 167 18.34 -13.36 -16.42
C SER A 167 17.74 -14.52 -15.59
N TYR A 168 18.40 -14.92 -14.50
CA TYR A 168 17.94 -15.96 -13.59
C TYR A 168 17.24 -15.42 -12.33
N TRP A 169 17.08 -14.09 -12.21
CA TRP A 169 16.32 -13.53 -11.09
C TRP A 169 14.86 -13.94 -11.14
N SER A 170 14.33 -14.35 -9.99
CA SER A 170 12.92 -14.69 -9.86
C SER A 170 12.06 -13.44 -10.00
N VAL A 171 10.89 -13.56 -10.65
CA VAL A 171 9.88 -12.50 -10.60
C VAL A 171 9.39 -12.27 -9.17
N GLY A 172 8.92 -11.06 -8.87
CA GLY A 172 8.43 -10.71 -7.54
C GLY A 172 8.41 -9.21 -7.27
N ALA A 173 7.89 -8.87 -6.09
CA ALA A 173 8.12 -7.57 -5.48
C ALA A 173 9.47 -7.57 -4.76
N TYR A 174 10.22 -6.47 -4.92
CA TYR A 174 11.54 -6.28 -4.36
C TYR A 174 11.62 -4.97 -3.59
N VAL A 175 12.59 -4.89 -2.69
CA VAL A 175 12.94 -3.66 -1.99
C VAL A 175 14.46 -3.49 -1.97
N ALA A 176 14.93 -2.33 -2.39
CA ALA A 176 16.30 -1.89 -2.19
C ALA A 176 16.39 -1.12 -0.86
N VAL A 177 17.17 -1.63 0.08
CA VAL A 177 17.44 -1.04 1.40
C VAL A 177 18.73 -0.23 1.30
N LEU A 178 18.60 1.09 1.26
CA LEU A 178 19.73 2.02 1.30
C LEU A 178 20.23 2.14 2.74
N THR A 179 21.54 2.04 2.98
CA THR A 179 22.14 2.22 4.32
C THR A 179 23.42 3.05 4.25
N THR A 180 23.44 4.22 4.90
CA THR A 180 24.64 5.08 5.02
C THR A 180 25.68 4.49 5.98
N ALA A 181 26.92 4.98 5.92
CA ALA A 181 28.01 4.56 6.82
C ALA A 181 27.67 4.76 8.31
N ASP A 182 26.95 5.82 8.64
CA ASP A 182 26.44 6.09 9.99
C ASP A 182 25.09 5.40 10.32
N GLY A 183 24.60 4.52 9.44
CA GLY A 183 23.49 3.60 9.71
C GLY A 183 22.09 4.16 9.48
N TYR A 184 21.92 5.29 8.80
CA TYR A 184 20.59 5.74 8.36
C TYR A 184 20.08 4.91 7.17
N ARG A 185 18.78 4.61 7.17
CA ARG A 185 18.12 3.78 6.16
C ARG A 185 16.94 4.45 5.48
N SER A 186 16.80 4.14 4.20
CA SER A 186 15.61 4.42 3.38
C SER A 186 15.42 3.27 2.39
N HIS A 187 14.23 3.16 1.82
CA HIS A 187 13.83 2.03 1.00
C HIS A 187 13.38 2.52 -0.38
N ILE A 188 13.48 1.63 -1.36
CA ILE A 188 12.94 1.85 -2.70
C ILE A 188 12.27 0.53 -3.13
N PRO A 189 10.92 0.45 -3.17
CA PRO A 189 10.26 -0.71 -3.74
C PRO A 189 10.41 -0.71 -5.27
N PHE A 190 10.48 -1.90 -5.86
CA PHE A 190 10.41 -2.09 -7.31
C PHE A 190 9.94 -3.51 -7.62
N THR A 191 9.53 -3.74 -8.86
CA THR A 191 8.96 -5.02 -9.32
C THR A 191 9.88 -5.64 -10.36
N VAL A 192 10.14 -6.94 -10.23
CA VAL A 192 10.75 -7.74 -11.31
C VAL A 192 9.66 -8.60 -11.89
N ARG A 193 9.39 -8.44 -13.18
CA ARG A 193 8.31 -9.14 -13.88
C ARG A 193 8.79 -9.74 -15.19
N ASP A 194 8.10 -10.75 -15.69
CA ASP A 194 8.40 -11.36 -16.98
C ASP A 194 7.12 -11.82 -17.68
N ASP A 195 7.30 -12.48 -18.83
CA ASP A 195 6.23 -13.06 -19.63
C ASP A 195 6.12 -14.58 -19.45
N ARG A 196 6.61 -15.14 -18.33
CA ARG A 196 6.47 -16.58 -18.10
C ARG A 196 4.98 -16.93 -17.92
N PRO A 197 4.55 -18.14 -18.30
CA PRO A 197 3.24 -18.63 -17.90
C PRO A 197 3.12 -18.67 -16.37
N ALA A 198 2.01 -18.14 -15.84
CA ALA A 198 1.61 -18.30 -14.45
C ALA A 198 0.07 -18.36 -14.37
N ASP A 199 -0.47 -18.96 -13.32
CA ASP A 199 -1.92 -19.03 -13.14
C ASP A 199 -2.52 -17.69 -12.69
N LEU A 200 -1.80 -16.95 -11.84
CA LEU A 200 -2.30 -15.72 -11.20
C LEU A 200 -1.36 -14.54 -11.45
N LEU A 201 -1.92 -13.35 -11.69
CA LEU A 201 -1.18 -12.09 -11.74
C LEU A 201 -1.51 -11.25 -10.51
N LEU A 202 -0.51 -10.96 -9.68
CA LEU A 202 -0.62 -9.98 -8.61
C LEU A 202 -0.33 -8.58 -9.15
N VAL A 203 -1.29 -7.66 -9.02
CA VAL A 203 -1.19 -6.29 -9.51
C VAL A 203 -0.92 -5.35 -8.33
N LEU A 204 0.26 -4.75 -8.28
CA LEU A 204 0.65 -3.80 -7.23
C LEU A 204 0.08 -2.41 -7.53
N PRO A 205 -0.59 -1.76 -6.56
CA PRO A 205 -1.32 -0.51 -6.79
C PRO A 205 -0.41 0.72 -6.75
N ASP A 206 0.64 0.74 -7.57
CA ASP A 206 1.68 1.78 -7.58
C ASP A 206 1.15 3.18 -7.94
N VAL A 207 0.07 3.26 -8.73
CA VAL A 207 -0.68 4.48 -9.01
C VAL A 207 -1.31 5.04 -7.74
N THR A 208 -2.00 4.21 -6.97
CA THR A 208 -2.61 4.60 -5.68
C THR A 208 -1.52 4.97 -4.67
N TRP A 209 -0.45 4.19 -4.56
CA TRP A 209 0.70 4.52 -3.73
C TRP A 209 1.27 5.91 -4.02
N GLN A 210 1.39 6.26 -5.31
CA GLN A 210 1.91 7.57 -5.68
C GLN A 210 0.92 8.72 -5.46
N ALA A 211 -0.38 8.46 -5.59
CA ALA A 211 -1.43 9.41 -5.25
C ALA A 211 -1.36 9.88 -3.79
N TYR A 212 -0.98 8.96 -2.88
CA TYR A 212 -0.84 9.23 -1.45
C TYR A 212 0.53 9.76 -1.02
N ASN A 213 1.54 9.67 -1.88
CA ASN A 213 2.91 10.04 -1.53
C ASN A 213 3.04 11.56 -1.27
N LEU A 214 3.24 11.94 0.00
CA LEU A 214 3.39 13.33 0.48
C LEU A 214 4.84 13.86 0.37
N TYR A 215 5.72 13.17 -0.34
CA TYR A 215 7.15 13.53 -0.39
C TYR A 215 7.40 14.96 -0.94
N PRO A 216 8.35 15.71 -0.33
CA PRO A 216 8.97 15.42 0.97
C PRO A 216 8.05 15.80 2.13
N GLU A 217 7.97 14.96 3.16
CA GLU A 217 7.30 15.30 4.42
C GLU A 217 8.19 16.23 5.27
N ASP A 218 8.53 17.41 4.72
CA ASP A 218 9.47 18.38 5.29
C ASP A 218 8.79 19.56 6.00
N GLY A 219 7.45 19.57 6.02
CA GLY A 219 6.67 20.66 6.57
C GLY A 219 6.60 21.90 5.68
N ARG A 220 6.98 21.82 4.39
CA ARG A 220 7.10 23.00 3.50
C ARG A 220 6.68 22.76 2.06
N THR A 221 7.16 21.70 1.42
CA THR A 221 7.08 21.54 -0.04
C THR A 221 6.36 20.28 -0.49
N GLY A 222 6.23 19.28 0.38
CA GLY A 222 5.55 18.02 0.07
C GLY A 222 4.09 18.18 -0.34
N ALA A 223 3.70 17.39 -1.33
CA ALA A 223 2.31 17.32 -1.78
C ALA A 223 1.96 15.94 -2.35
N SER A 224 0.74 15.51 -2.05
CA SER A 224 0.04 14.36 -2.60
C SER A 224 -1.29 14.82 -3.21
N LEU A 225 -2.12 13.89 -3.69
CA LEU A 225 -3.48 14.18 -4.16
C LEU A 225 -4.49 14.38 -3.00
N TYR A 226 -4.07 14.18 -1.75
CA TYR A 226 -4.89 14.36 -0.55
C TYR A 226 -4.41 15.48 0.36
N HIS A 227 -3.09 15.68 0.46
CA HIS A 227 -2.50 16.65 1.37
C HIS A 227 -1.39 17.45 0.69
N ALA A 228 -1.14 18.65 1.19
CA ALA A 228 0.00 19.45 0.76
C ALA A 228 0.41 20.42 1.86
N TRP A 229 1.70 20.73 1.94
CA TRP A 229 2.21 21.78 2.81
C TRP A 229 1.99 23.16 2.18
N ASP A 230 1.75 24.17 3.01
CA ASP A 230 1.83 25.57 2.62
C ASP A 230 3.13 26.24 3.11
N GLU A 231 3.33 27.50 2.70
CA GLU A 231 4.53 28.28 3.04
C GLU A 231 4.65 28.55 4.54
N GLU A 232 3.54 28.52 5.28
CA GLU A 232 3.51 28.69 6.74
C GLU A 232 3.73 27.37 7.50
N GLY A 233 3.91 26.26 6.79
CA GLY A 233 4.12 24.93 7.36
C GLY A 233 2.87 24.30 7.97
N ARG A 234 1.69 24.68 7.47
CA ARG A 234 0.43 24.01 7.78
C ARG A 234 0.17 22.91 6.77
N LEU A 235 -0.38 21.80 7.26
CA LEU A 235 -0.85 20.74 6.38
C LEU A 235 -2.26 21.06 5.88
N LEU A 236 -2.38 21.23 4.58
CA LEU A 236 -3.64 21.45 3.90
C LEU A 236 -4.32 20.12 3.59
N GLY A 237 -5.65 20.11 3.69
CA GLY A 237 -6.47 18.99 3.26
C GLY A 237 -6.70 18.96 1.74
N GLU A 238 -7.63 18.12 1.31
CA GLU A 238 -7.88 17.83 -0.10
C GLU A 238 -8.05 19.08 -0.95
N ALA A 239 -8.78 20.10 -0.49
CA ALA A 239 -8.99 21.35 -1.23
C ALA A 239 -7.68 22.06 -1.62
N GLY A 240 -6.65 21.97 -0.77
CA GLY A 240 -5.32 22.54 -1.03
C GLY A 240 -4.32 21.58 -1.68
N ALA A 241 -4.59 20.27 -1.74
CA ALA A 241 -3.67 19.26 -2.28
C ALA A 241 -3.20 19.50 -3.73
N ALA A 242 -2.15 18.81 -4.17
CA ALA A 242 -1.75 18.84 -5.58
C ALA A 242 -2.83 18.19 -6.47
N THR A 243 -2.92 18.61 -7.72
CA THR A 243 -3.74 17.93 -8.74
C THR A 243 -2.91 16.98 -9.60
N THR A 244 -1.61 17.19 -9.64
CA THR A 244 -0.64 16.36 -10.37
C THR A 244 0.54 16.01 -9.47
N VAL A 245 0.97 14.76 -9.51
CA VAL A 245 2.15 14.26 -8.80
C VAL A 245 3.07 13.50 -9.76
N SER A 246 4.39 13.55 -9.54
CA SER A 246 5.38 12.87 -10.39
C SER A 246 5.81 11.54 -9.77
N PHE A 247 6.03 10.48 -10.55
CA PHE A 247 6.67 9.23 -10.09
C PHE A 247 8.18 9.36 -9.88
N ASP A 248 8.81 10.42 -10.41
CA ASP A 248 10.26 10.62 -10.36
C ASP A 248 10.66 11.29 -9.04
N ARG A 249 10.26 10.69 -7.91
CA ARG A 249 10.55 11.20 -6.55
C ARG A 249 10.53 10.05 -5.53
N PRO A 250 11.28 10.17 -4.41
CA PRO A 250 11.20 9.21 -3.31
C PRO A 250 9.78 9.08 -2.74
N TYR A 251 9.54 7.95 -2.06
CA TYR A 251 8.44 7.88 -1.11
C TYR A 251 8.80 8.61 0.18
N ALA A 252 7.81 9.27 0.78
CA ALA A 252 7.98 9.96 2.05
C ALA A 252 8.41 9.03 3.19
N GLY A 253 8.92 9.60 4.28
CA GLY A 253 9.27 8.86 5.49
C GLY A 253 10.29 7.76 5.22
N ALA A 254 10.02 6.50 5.55
CA ALA A 254 11.00 5.42 5.38
C ALA A 254 11.35 5.07 3.91
N GLY A 255 10.77 5.74 2.91
CA GLY A 255 10.93 5.37 1.49
C GLY A 255 10.00 4.23 1.07
N LEU A 256 8.90 4.03 1.80
CA LEU A 256 7.93 2.98 1.54
C LEU A 256 6.55 3.58 1.29
N PRO A 257 5.78 3.02 0.34
CA PRO A 257 4.42 3.44 0.09
C PRO A 257 3.52 3.30 1.30
N LEU A 258 2.51 4.17 1.39
CA LEU A 258 1.37 3.92 2.27
C LEU A 258 0.64 2.64 1.79
N HIS A 259 0.13 1.83 2.72
CA HIS A 259 -0.57 0.57 2.45
C HIS A 259 0.26 -0.56 1.81
N VAL A 260 1.59 -0.42 1.69
CA VAL A 260 2.46 -1.49 1.13
C VAL A 260 2.34 -2.82 1.88
N GLY A 261 2.01 -2.77 3.18
CA GLY A 261 1.82 -3.95 4.03
C GLY A 261 0.74 -4.91 3.51
N HIS A 262 -0.31 -4.41 2.85
CA HIS A 262 -1.35 -5.27 2.29
C HIS A 262 -0.82 -6.19 1.19
N ALA A 263 0.02 -5.65 0.29
CA ALA A 263 0.70 -6.44 -0.72
C ALA A 263 1.67 -7.46 -0.09
N TYR A 264 2.41 -7.05 0.94
CA TYR A 264 3.32 -7.91 1.67
C TYR A 264 2.61 -9.13 2.30
N ASP A 265 1.47 -8.91 2.96
CA ASP A 265 0.69 -9.98 3.60
C ASP A 265 0.16 -10.99 2.56
N VAL A 266 -0.38 -10.50 1.44
CA VAL A 266 -0.90 -11.34 0.36
C VAL A 266 0.22 -12.15 -0.31
N ILE A 267 1.37 -11.53 -0.58
CA ILE A 267 2.52 -12.22 -1.19
C ILE A 267 3.00 -13.36 -0.31
N ARG A 268 3.20 -13.10 0.99
CA ARG A 268 3.67 -14.13 1.92
C ARG A 268 2.69 -15.28 2.06
N TRP A 269 1.40 -14.96 2.20
CA TRP A 269 0.37 -15.98 2.28
C TRP A 269 0.30 -16.80 1.00
N ALA A 270 0.23 -16.16 -0.17
CA ALA A 270 0.05 -16.87 -1.43
C ALA A 270 1.26 -17.76 -1.77
N GLU A 271 2.49 -17.28 -1.55
CA GLU A 271 3.70 -18.10 -1.74
C GLU A 271 3.81 -19.24 -0.71
N ARG A 272 3.35 -19.02 0.54
CA ARG A 272 3.30 -20.09 1.57
C ARG A 272 2.39 -21.24 1.14
N TYR A 273 1.27 -20.93 0.49
CA TYR A 273 0.32 -21.90 -0.03
C TYR A 273 0.69 -22.45 -1.41
N GLY A 274 1.78 -21.96 -2.02
CA GLY A 274 2.34 -22.48 -3.26
C GLY A 274 1.64 -22.02 -4.54
N TYR A 275 0.91 -20.90 -4.50
CA TYR A 275 0.29 -20.34 -5.71
C TYR A 275 1.35 -19.82 -6.68
N ASP A 276 1.13 -20.06 -7.98
CA ASP A 276 2.02 -19.59 -9.04
C ASP A 276 1.71 -18.14 -9.43
N LEU A 277 2.53 -17.20 -8.95
CA LEU A 277 2.33 -15.76 -9.11
C LEU A 277 3.26 -15.14 -10.16
N ALA A 278 2.67 -14.47 -11.14
CA ALA A 278 3.30 -13.37 -11.86
C ALA A 278 3.03 -12.03 -11.13
N TYR A 279 3.79 -11.01 -11.48
CA TYR A 279 3.73 -9.69 -10.85
C TYR A 279 3.66 -8.60 -11.91
N ALA A 280 2.88 -7.56 -11.66
CA ALA A 280 2.84 -6.34 -12.46
C ALA A 280 2.53 -5.14 -11.58
N ASP A 281 2.95 -3.96 -12.01
CA ASP A 281 2.48 -2.71 -11.43
C ASP A 281 1.18 -2.28 -12.12
N ALA A 282 0.32 -1.51 -11.46
CA ALA A 282 -0.89 -0.96 -12.06
C ALA A 282 -0.60 -0.13 -13.33
N ARG A 283 0.56 0.55 -13.38
CA ARG A 283 1.05 1.22 -14.61
C ARG A 283 1.38 0.26 -15.75
N ASP A 284 1.70 -1.01 -15.51
CA ASP A 284 1.89 -1.99 -16.59
C ASP A 284 0.56 -2.32 -17.29
N LEU A 285 -0.56 -2.34 -16.55
CA LEU A 285 -1.90 -2.42 -17.14
C LEU A 285 -2.25 -1.17 -17.94
N HIS A 286 -1.85 0.01 -17.44
CA HIS A 286 -2.05 1.27 -18.17
C HIS A 286 -1.33 1.26 -19.52
N ALA A 287 -0.06 0.87 -19.50
CA ALA A 287 0.84 0.92 -20.64
C ALA A 287 0.76 -0.32 -21.56
N ASP A 288 -0.17 -1.24 -21.29
CA ASP A 288 -0.33 -2.51 -22.03
C ASP A 288 0.96 -3.36 -22.07
N ARG A 289 1.75 -3.30 -20.98
CA ARG A 289 3.02 -4.03 -20.84
C ARG A 289 2.84 -5.46 -20.33
N VAL A 290 1.63 -5.79 -19.87
CA VAL A 290 1.22 -7.13 -19.47
C VAL A 290 -0.16 -7.38 -20.08
N ASP A 291 -0.33 -8.55 -20.68
CA ASP A 291 -1.65 -8.99 -21.16
C ASP A 291 -2.36 -9.77 -20.03
N PRO A 292 -3.38 -9.18 -19.38
CA PRO A 292 -4.06 -9.82 -18.26
C PRO A 292 -4.91 -11.02 -18.67
N THR A 293 -5.25 -11.18 -19.96
CA THR A 293 -6.10 -12.29 -20.45
C THR A 293 -5.39 -13.65 -20.39
N ARG A 294 -4.07 -13.65 -20.23
CA ARG A 294 -3.24 -14.86 -20.14
C ARG A 294 -3.36 -15.59 -18.80
N TYR A 295 -3.88 -14.91 -17.78
CA TYR A 295 -3.97 -15.43 -16.42
C TYR A 295 -5.36 -15.96 -16.12
N ARG A 296 -5.44 -16.92 -15.19
CA ARG A 296 -6.72 -17.40 -14.65
C ARG A 296 -7.34 -16.40 -13.70
N GLY A 297 -6.51 -15.65 -12.96
CA GLY A 297 -6.97 -14.65 -12.01
C GLY A 297 -6.03 -13.46 -11.86
N LEU A 298 -6.61 -12.27 -11.68
CA LEU A 298 -5.92 -11.06 -11.23
C LEU A 298 -6.19 -10.84 -9.74
N ILE A 299 -5.15 -10.59 -8.96
CA ILE A 299 -5.26 -10.28 -7.53
C ILE A 299 -4.83 -8.84 -7.28
N PHE A 300 -5.74 -8.06 -6.69
CA PHE A 300 -5.51 -6.70 -6.21
C PHE A 300 -5.40 -6.76 -4.67
N PRO A 301 -4.18 -6.71 -4.12
CA PRO A 301 -3.93 -7.15 -2.74
C PRO A 301 -4.31 -6.15 -1.66
N GLY A 302 -4.54 -4.89 -2.02
CA GLY A 302 -4.71 -3.80 -1.06
C GLY A 302 -5.53 -2.66 -1.63
N HIS A 303 -5.44 -1.50 -1.00
CA HIS A 303 -6.15 -0.30 -1.42
C HIS A 303 -5.73 0.15 -2.83
N ASP A 304 -6.66 0.12 -3.77
CA ASP A 304 -6.44 0.43 -5.18
C ASP A 304 -7.50 1.43 -5.71
N GLU A 305 -7.43 2.65 -5.20
CA GLU A 305 -8.44 3.71 -5.36
C GLU A 305 -8.38 4.44 -6.71
N TYR A 306 -7.18 4.61 -7.28
CA TYR A 306 -6.92 5.48 -8.42
C TYR A 306 -6.67 4.70 -9.71
N TRP A 307 -7.55 4.87 -10.70
CA TRP A 307 -7.55 4.06 -11.92
C TRP A 307 -7.61 4.90 -13.17
N SER A 308 -6.74 4.61 -14.13
CA SER A 308 -6.82 5.18 -15.47
C SER A 308 -7.81 4.42 -16.34
N GLN A 309 -8.30 5.07 -17.41
CA GLN A 309 -9.19 4.41 -18.36
C GLN A 309 -8.56 3.18 -19.04
N PRO A 310 -7.27 3.20 -19.48
CA PRO A 310 -6.62 2.01 -20.00
C PRO A 310 -6.56 0.85 -19.01
N MET A 311 -6.26 1.11 -17.73
CA MET A 311 -6.24 0.08 -16.67
C MET A 311 -7.60 -0.60 -16.53
N ARG A 312 -8.67 0.19 -16.38
CA ARG A 312 -10.03 -0.34 -16.27
C ARG A 312 -10.39 -1.17 -17.49
N GLY A 313 -10.07 -0.66 -18.68
CA GLY A 313 -10.31 -1.37 -19.93
C GLY A 313 -9.57 -2.70 -20.01
N ALA A 314 -8.31 -2.77 -19.58
CA ALA A 314 -7.53 -4.01 -19.56
C ALA A 314 -8.15 -5.06 -18.63
N VAL A 315 -8.60 -4.65 -17.45
CA VAL A 315 -9.22 -5.53 -16.45
C VAL A 315 -10.62 -6.01 -16.87
N GLU A 316 -11.44 -5.12 -17.45
CA GLU A 316 -12.74 -5.51 -18.02
C GLU A 316 -12.56 -6.50 -19.18
N ARG A 317 -11.59 -6.25 -20.09
CA ARG A 317 -11.25 -7.21 -21.16
C ARG A 317 -10.81 -8.56 -20.61
N ALA A 318 -9.99 -8.58 -19.55
CA ALA A 318 -9.56 -9.82 -18.91
C ALA A 318 -10.75 -10.62 -18.39
N ARG A 319 -11.65 -9.97 -17.63
CA ARG A 319 -12.90 -10.58 -17.17
C ARG A 319 -13.70 -11.15 -18.33
N ASP A 320 -13.88 -10.38 -19.40
CA ASP A 320 -14.70 -10.79 -20.55
C ASP A 320 -14.06 -11.95 -21.33
N HIS A 321 -12.76 -12.21 -21.15
CA HIS A 321 -12.04 -13.37 -21.69
C HIS A 321 -11.91 -14.54 -20.70
N GLY A 322 -12.55 -14.47 -19.54
CA GLY A 322 -12.57 -15.56 -18.55
C GLY A 322 -11.55 -15.43 -17.41
N THR A 323 -10.74 -14.37 -17.37
CA THR A 323 -9.84 -14.11 -16.24
C THR A 323 -10.63 -13.61 -15.04
N SER A 324 -10.54 -14.33 -13.92
CA SER A 324 -11.20 -13.96 -12.66
C SER A 324 -10.53 -12.75 -12.00
N LEU A 325 -11.28 -11.96 -11.22
CA LEU A 325 -10.81 -10.76 -10.55
C LEU A 325 -11.01 -10.89 -9.04
N VAL A 326 -9.97 -10.60 -8.26
CA VAL A 326 -9.97 -10.76 -6.80
C VAL A 326 -9.49 -9.46 -6.15
N PHE A 327 -10.43 -8.73 -5.55
CA PHE A 327 -10.18 -7.45 -4.87
C PHE A 327 -10.20 -7.65 -3.35
N LEU A 328 -9.02 -7.54 -2.72
CA LEU A 328 -8.81 -7.84 -1.29
C LEU A 328 -8.82 -6.58 -0.40
N SER A 329 -9.48 -5.52 -0.88
CA SER A 329 -9.68 -4.28 -0.13
C SER A 329 -11.07 -3.66 -0.40
N ALA A 330 -11.26 -2.42 0.06
CA ALA A 330 -12.41 -1.55 -0.23
C ALA A 330 -11.96 -0.34 -1.06
N ASN A 331 -12.94 0.48 -1.48
CA ASN A 331 -12.74 1.75 -2.19
C ASN A 331 -11.86 1.59 -3.44
N THR A 332 -12.04 0.47 -4.12
CA THR A 332 -11.35 0.19 -5.39
C THR A 332 -12.06 0.91 -6.53
N LEU A 333 -11.30 1.37 -7.54
CA LEU A 333 -11.85 2.00 -8.74
C LEU A 333 -12.65 3.30 -8.45
N TYR A 334 -12.29 4.07 -7.43
CA TYR A 334 -13.08 5.23 -7.00
C TYR A 334 -12.79 6.48 -7.85
N TRP A 335 -11.51 6.84 -7.98
CA TRP A 335 -11.08 8.01 -8.75
C TRP A 335 -10.56 7.63 -10.13
N GLN A 336 -11.02 8.37 -11.14
CA GLN A 336 -10.43 8.34 -12.47
C GLN A 336 -9.19 9.23 -12.53
N VAL A 337 -8.11 8.71 -13.11
CA VAL A 337 -6.84 9.43 -13.28
C VAL A 337 -6.31 9.39 -14.69
N GLU A 338 -5.43 10.36 -14.98
CA GLU A 338 -4.65 10.41 -16.21
C GLU A 338 -3.16 10.23 -15.89
N LEU A 339 -2.48 9.47 -16.76
CA LEU A 339 -1.03 9.34 -16.75
C LEU A 339 -0.47 10.03 -17.98
N ALA A 340 0.47 10.94 -17.77
CA ALA A 340 1.07 11.75 -18.81
C ALA A 340 2.61 11.62 -18.81
N PRO A 341 3.28 11.86 -19.95
CA PRO A 341 4.73 11.80 -20.01
C PRO A 341 5.39 12.97 -19.24
N SER A 342 6.64 12.76 -18.84
CA SER A 342 7.58 13.79 -18.39
C SER A 342 8.87 13.70 -19.22
N PRO A 343 9.84 14.62 -19.04
CA PRO A 343 11.18 14.46 -19.64
C PRO A 343 11.88 13.14 -19.28
N ALA A 344 11.48 12.47 -18.19
CA ALA A 344 12.02 11.17 -17.79
C ALA A 344 11.35 9.97 -18.49
N GLY A 345 10.31 10.19 -19.29
CA GLY A 345 9.66 9.15 -20.11
C GLY A 345 8.13 9.19 -20.06
N PRO A 346 7.45 8.15 -20.58
CA PRO A 346 5.99 8.04 -20.53
C PRO A 346 5.49 7.74 -19.12
N ASP A 347 4.23 8.09 -18.86
CA ASP A 347 3.47 7.70 -17.66
C ASP A 347 4.13 8.09 -16.32
N ARG A 348 4.71 9.30 -16.30
CA ARG A 348 5.49 9.85 -15.17
C ARG A 348 4.76 10.89 -14.35
N LEU A 349 3.69 11.46 -14.87
CA LEU A 349 2.85 12.43 -14.19
C LEU A 349 1.47 11.82 -13.99
N LEU A 350 1.03 11.73 -12.74
CA LEU A 350 -0.29 11.27 -12.33
C LEU A 350 -1.16 12.47 -12.02
N THR A 351 -2.25 12.65 -12.77
CA THR A 351 -3.18 13.75 -12.60
C THR A 351 -4.55 13.24 -12.14
N CYS A 352 -5.06 13.84 -11.06
CA CYS A 352 -6.43 13.68 -10.58
C CYS A 352 -6.94 15.02 -10.08
N ARG A 353 -7.93 15.59 -10.77
CA ARG A 353 -8.50 16.88 -10.38
C ARG A 353 -9.51 16.75 -9.24
N LYS A 354 -9.93 15.54 -8.88
CA LYS A 354 -11.00 15.27 -7.91
C LYS A 354 -12.23 16.14 -8.21
N ARG A 355 -12.52 17.11 -7.35
CA ARG A 355 -13.60 18.10 -7.49
C ARG A 355 -13.10 19.54 -7.68
N LYS A 356 -11.83 19.73 -8.09
CA LYS A 356 -11.20 21.04 -8.24
C LYS A 356 -11.34 21.60 -9.66
N GLY A 357 -11.68 22.89 -9.73
CA GLY A 357 -11.75 23.66 -10.98
C GLY A 357 -13.06 23.45 -11.76
N PRO A 358 -13.26 24.19 -12.86
CA PRO A 358 -14.40 24.00 -13.75
C PRO A 358 -14.27 22.67 -14.51
N GLY A 359 -15.24 21.77 -14.34
CA GLY A 359 -15.23 20.46 -14.99
C GLY A 359 -16.18 19.46 -14.33
N LYS A 360 -16.30 18.26 -14.91
CA LYS A 360 -17.01 17.14 -14.28
C LYS A 360 -16.14 16.58 -13.14
N PRO A 361 -16.72 16.19 -11.99
CA PRO A 361 -15.99 15.46 -10.96
C PRO A 361 -15.36 14.19 -11.53
N VAL A 362 -14.18 13.76 -11.05
CA VAL A 362 -13.48 12.57 -11.59
C VAL A 362 -13.80 11.26 -10.87
N LEU A 363 -14.97 11.17 -10.22
CA LEU A 363 -15.45 9.90 -9.70
C LEU A 363 -15.94 9.01 -10.84
N TRP A 364 -15.56 7.74 -10.85
CA TRP A 364 -15.96 6.81 -11.91
C TRP A 364 -17.47 6.74 -12.08
N ARG A 365 -18.22 6.70 -10.97
CA ARG A 365 -19.69 6.69 -10.95
C ARG A 365 -20.36 7.99 -11.44
N GLU A 366 -19.61 9.09 -11.57
CA GLU A 366 -20.13 10.40 -12.00
C GLU A 366 -19.75 10.72 -13.46
N ILE A 367 -18.68 10.13 -14.00
CA ILE A 367 -18.24 10.33 -15.39
C ILE A 367 -18.67 9.18 -16.31
N ASP A 368 -18.57 7.95 -15.84
CA ASP A 368 -18.78 6.74 -16.63
C ASP A 368 -19.54 5.69 -15.77
N ARG A 369 -19.17 4.42 -15.88
CA ARG A 369 -19.78 3.30 -15.17
C ARG A 369 -19.31 3.28 -13.71
N ALA A 370 -20.25 3.13 -12.78
CA ALA A 370 -19.93 2.99 -11.36
C ALA A 370 -19.07 1.74 -11.09
N GLU A 371 -18.37 1.76 -9.96
CA GLU A 371 -17.51 0.68 -9.47
C GLU A 371 -18.29 -0.62 -9.33
N GLN A 372 -19.55 -0.52 -8.89
CA GLN A 372 -20.47 -1.64 -8.75
C GLN A 372 -20.67 -2.41 -10.06
N GLN A 373 -20.56 -1.78 -11.23
CA GLN A 373 -20.71 -2.46 -12.52
C GLN A 373 -19.51 -3.36 -12.89
N LEU A 374 -18.42 -3.30 -12.11
CA LEU A 374 -17.32 -4.26 -12.19
C LEU A 374 -17.26 -5.13 -10.93
N LEU A 375 -17.33 -4.51 -9.74
CA LEU A 375 -17.06 -5.19 -8.46
C LEU A 375 -18.30 -5.89 -7.87
N GLY A 376 -19.52 -5.50 -8.27
CA GLY A 376 -20.79 -5.96 -7.68
C GLY A 376 -21.18 -5.24 -6.38
N ILE A 377 -20.30 -4.39 -5.85
CA ILE A 377 -20.45 -3.45 -4.72
C ILE A 377 -19.63 -2.19 -5.02
N GLN A 378 -19.80 -1.10 -4.27
CA GLN A 378 -19.02 0.14 -4.44
C GLN A 378 -18.83 0.86 -3.12
N TYR A 379 -17.91 1.82 -3.08
CA TYR A 379 -17.55 2.58 -1.89
C TYR A 379 -18.75 3.18 -1.16
N ALA A 380 -18.86 2.83 0.12
CA ALA A 380 -19.89 3.26 1.06
C ALA A 380 -19.41 4.40 1.97
N GLY A 381 -18.14 4.35 2.39
CA GLY A 381 -17.55 5.33 3.30
C GLY A 381 -16.48 4.73 4.20
N GLN A 382 -15.87 5.62 4.99
CA GLN A 382 -14.87 5.25 5.99
C GLN A 382 -15.50 4.50 7.17
N VAL A 383 -14.72 3.58 7.73
CA VAL A 383 -15.04 2.83 8.94
C VAL A 383 -14.14 3.39 10.07
N PRO A 384 -14.68 4.23 10.98
CA PRO A 384 -13.87 4.91 11.98
C PRO A 384 -13.21 3.97 12.97
N GLU A 385 -13.96 2.96 13.42
CA GLU A 385 -13.52 1.95 14.37
C GLU A 385 -13.79 0.56 13.77
N PRO A 386 -12.91 -0.44 13.98
CA PRO A 386 -13.14 -1.78 13.49
C PRO A 386 -14.46 -2.38 14.01
N HIS A 387 -15.21 -3.01 13.12
CA HIS A 387 -16.47 -3.70 13.39
C HIS A 387 -16.39 -5.17 12.95
N PRO A 388 -17.24 -6.06 13.51
CA PRO A 388 -17.27 -7.44 13.06
C PRO A 388 -17.85 -7.56 11.63
N LEU A 389 -17.24 -8.43 10.83
CA LEU A 389 -17.84 -8.91 9.58
C LEU A 389 -18.84 -10.02 9.91
N ILE A 390 -20.09 -9.87 9.45
CA ILE A 390 -21.15 -10.83 9.72
C ILE A 390 -21.29 -11.77 8.52
N VAL A 391 -20.98 -13.05 8.73
CA VAL A 391 -21.02 -14.10 7.70
C VAL A 391 -22.45 -14.31 7.20
N ARG A 392 -22.60 -14.36 5.88
CA ARG A 392 -23.86 -14.61 5.17
C ARG A 392 -23.68 -15.65 4.06
N ASN A 393 -24.76 -16.38 3.80
CA ASN A 393 -24.79 -17.49 2.85
C ASN A 393 -23.71 -18.53 3.19
N ALA A 394 -23.63 -18.93 4.46
CA ALA A 394 -22.57 -19.83 4.96
C ALA A 394 -22.52 -21.21 4.28
N ASP A 395 -23.62 -21.65 3.65
CA ASP A 395 -23.66 -22.88 2.85
C ASP A 395 -22.97 -22.75 1.47
N HIS A 396 -22.60 -21.53 1.06
CA HIS A 396 -21.90 -21.29 -0.19
C HIS A 396 -20.48 -21.87 -0.16
N TRP A 397 -20.00 -22.44 -1.27
CA TRP A 397 -18.69 -23.12 -1.36
C TRP A 397 -17.50 -22.27 -0.91
N MET A 398 -17.62 -20.95 -0.98
CA MET A 398 -16.59 -20.02 -0.51
C MET A 398 -16.29 -20.22 0.99
N TRP A 399 -17.32 -20.53 1.79
CA TRP A 399 -17.22 -20.79 3.22
C TRP A 399 -16.94 -22.25 3.58
N GLU A 400 -16.83 -23.14 2.59
CA GLU A 400 -16.63 -24.57 2.81
C GLU A 400 -15.35 -24.87 3.61
N ALA A 401 -15.49 -25.68 4.66
CA ALA A 401 -14.39 -26.07 5.56
C ALA A 401 -13.64 -24.89 6.22
N THR A 402 -14.21 -23.68 6.23
CA THR A 402 -13.67 -22.53 6.97
C THR A 402 -13.94 -22.65 8.48
N GLY A 403 -15.02 -23.34 8.84
CA GLY A 403 -15.59 -23.34 10.20
C GLY A 403 -16.51 -22.16 10.48
N ALA A 404 -16.75 -21.27 9.50
CA ALA A 404 -17.67 -20.15 9.64
C ALA A 404 -19.14 -20.60 9.60
N HIS A 405 -19.99 -19.95 10.40
CA HIS A 405 -21.43 -20.22 10.48
C HIS A 405 -22.28 -19.00 10.07
N GLU A 406 -23.52 -19.25 9.64
CA GLU A 406 -24.46 -18.19 9.26
C GLU A 406 -24.70 -17.22 10.43
N GLY A 407 -24.47 -15.92 10.19
CA GLY A 407 -24.60 -14.89 11.21
C GLY A 407 -23.43 -14.79 12.20
N GLU A 408 -22.37 -15.58 12.05
CA GLU A 408 -21.16 -15.45 12.87
C GLU A 408 -20.49 -14.10 12.65
N ALA A 409 -20.01 -13.51 13.75
CA ALA A 409 -19.24 -12.28 13.76
C ALA A 409 -17.74 -12.60 13.73
N LEU A 410 -17.05 -12.12 12.69
CA LEU A 410 -15.59 -12.14 12.59
C LEU A 410 -15.07 -10.78 13.04
N GLU A 411 -14.57 -10.70 14.28
CA GLU A 411 -14.18 -9.44 14.92
C GLU A 411 -13.10 -8.68 14.13
N GLY A 412 -13.23 -7.36 14.08
CA GLY A 412 -12.26 -6.46 13.44
C GLY A 412 -12.15 -6.55 11.90
N MET A 413 -13.01 -7.34 11.25
CA MET A 413 -12.93 -7.60 9.81
C MET A 413 -13.62 -6.53 8.93
N VAL A 414 -14.36 -5.59 9.50
CA VAL A 414 -14.84 -4.39 8.80
C VAL A 414 -14.03 -3.22 9.33
N ALA A 415 -13.05 -2.76 8.55
CA ALA A 415 -12.09 -1.78 9.03
C ALA A 415 -11.54 -0.90 7.90
N GLY A 416 -11.16 0.32 8.28
CA GLY A 416 -10.61 1.36 7.41
C GLY A 416 -11.66 2.00 6.50
N GLU A 417 -12.12 1.24 5.51
CA GLU A 417 -13.15 1.63 4.54
C GLU A 417 -14.04 0.46 4.19
N ALA A 418 -15.27 0.75 3.78
CA ALA A 418 -16.28 -0.25 3.45
C ALA A 418 -16.90 -0.01 2.07
N ASP A 419 -17.12 -1.10 1.36
CA ASP A 419 -17.95 -1.14 0.15
C ASP A 419 -19.28 -1.83 0.44
N ARG A 420 -20.32 -1.48 -0.34
CA ARG A 420 -21.65 -2.08 -0.23
C ARG A 420 -22.38 -2.11 -1.57
N TYR A 421 -23.45 -2.89 -1.62
CA TYR A 421 -24.43 -2.86 -2.68
C TYR A 421 -25.33 -1.63 -2.59
N PHE A 422 -25.60 -1.04 -3.75
CA PHE A 422 -26.55 0.04 -3.97
C PHE A 422 -27.65 -0.42 -4.94
N PRO A 423 -28.89 -0.64 -4.47
CA PRO A 423 -29.98 -1.18 -5.30
C PRO A 423 -30.39 -0.31 -6.50
N ARG A 424 -30.06 0.98 -6.48
CA ARG A 424 -30.37 1.92 -7.58
C ARG A 424 -29.24 2.04 -8.59
N THR A 425 -28.08 1.44 -8.31
CA THR A 425 -26.97 1.38 -9.25
C THR A 425 -27.06 0.07 -10.03
N PRO A 426 -26.85 0.07 -11.35
CA PRO A 426 -26.80 -1.16 -12.13
C PRO A 426 -25.77 -2.15 -11.57
N LEU A 427 -26.13 -3.43 -11.59
CA LEU A 427 -25.22 -4.54 -11.31
C LEU A 427 -24.41 -4.88 -12.57
N PRO A 428 -23.27 -5.58 -12.44
CA PRO A 428 -22.60 -6.19 -13.58
C PRO A 428 -23.53 -7.22 -14.21
N GLU A 429 -23.33 -7.52 -15.49
CA GLU A 429 -23.92 -8.73 -16.07
C GLU A 429 -23.33 -9.96 -15.38
N HIS A 430 -24.19 -10.89 -14.95
CA HIS A 430 -23.77 -12.05 -14.17
C HIS A 430 -24.72 -13.23 -14.38
N GLU A 431 -24.17 -14.44 -14.29
CA GLU A 431 -24.94 -15.69 -14.25
C GLU A 431 -25.38 -16.02 -12.82
N GLU A 432 -24.52 -15.72 -11.85
CA GLU A 432 -24.77 -15.89 -10.42
C GLU A 432 -24.12 -14.75 -9.62
N ARG A 433 -24.76 -14.40 -8.50
CA ARG A 433 -24.27 -13.39 -7.55
C ARG A 433 -24.68 -13.74 -6.14
N VAL A 434 -23.76 -13.58 -5.20
CA VAL A 434 -23.97 -13.79 -3.77
C VAL A 434 -23.28 -12.70 -2.95
N LEU A 435 -23.92 -12.30 -1.85
CA LEU A 435 -23.31 -11.48 -0.81
C LEU A 435 -22.88 -12.40 0.34
N LEU A 436 -21.58 -12.52 0.55
CA LEU A 436 -20.98 -13.42 1.54
C LEU A 436 -20.93 -12.78 2.94
N ALA A 437 -21.15 -11.48 3.03
CA ALA A 437 -21.24 -10.75 4.28
C ALA A 437 -22.22 -9.57 4.16
N HIS A 438 -22.87 -9.23 5.27
CA HIS A 438 -23.69 -8.01 5.39
C HIS A 438 -23.58 -7.49 6.82
N SER A 439 -22.69 -6.51 7.01
CA SER A 439 -22.12 -6.18 8.31
C SER A 439 -22.43 -4.73 8.66
N PRO A 440 -23.19 -4.43 9.73
CA PRO A 440 -23.47 -3.05 10.11
C PRO A 440 -22.23 -2.38 10.71
N TYR A 441 -22.04 -1.10 10.41
CA TYR A 441 -21.04 -0.25 11.07
C TYR A 441 -21.59 1.17 11.23
N THR A 442 -20.97 1.95 12.11
CA THR A 442 -21.34 3.36 12.32
C THR A 442 -20.29 4.24 11.65
N ASP A 443 -20.71 5.13 10.73
CA ASP A 443 -19.79 6.06 10.08
C ASP A 443 -19.43 7.26 10.99
N ARG A 444 -18.56 8.15 10.50
CA ARG A 444 -18.12 9.35 11.26
C ARG A 444 -19.26 10.31 11.61
N GLU A 445 -20.38 10.24 10.90
CA GLU A 445 -21.57 11.06 11.14
C GLU A 445 -22.54 10.41 12.15
N GLY A 446 -22.17 9.25 12.71
CA GLY A 446 -23.03 8.48 13.59
C GLY A 446 -24.15 7.74 12.84
N VAL A 447 -24.08 7.67 11.51
CA VAL A 447 -25.10 7.03 10.69
C VAL A 447 -24.75 5.55 10.51
N ARG A 448 -25.73 4.68 10.75
CA ARG A 448 -25.57 3.26 10.48
C ARG A 448 -25.44 3.02 8.97
N ARG A 449 -24.33 2.42 8.58
CA ARG A 449 -24.03 1.92 7.24
C ARG A 449 -23.84 0.40 7.28
N HIS A 450 -23.56 -0.18 6.13
CA HIS A 450 -23.26 -1.61 6.00
C HIS A 450 -22.05 -1.78 5.10
N GLN A 451 -21.20 -2.75 5.46
CA GLN A 451 -20.18 -3.34 4.61
C GLN A 451 -20.72 -4.64 4.03
N GLU A 452 -20.34 -4.96 2.80
CA GLU A 452 -20.70 -6.24 2.17
C GLU A 452 -19.52 -6.85 1.43
N THR A 453 -19.45 -8.17 1.46
CA THR A 453 -18.51 -8.96 0.64
C THR A 453 -19.27 -9.58 -0.51
N SER A 454 -18.81 -9.36 -1.74
CA SER A 454 -19.52 -9.69 -2.96
C SER A 454 -18.75 -10.69 -3.80
N LEU A 455 -19.48 -11.65 -4.36
CA LEU A 455 -18.97 -12.58 -5.36
C LEU A 455 -20.01 -12.72 -6.48
N HIS A 456 -19.57 -12.63 -7.71
CA HIS A 456 -20.40 -12.94 -8.87
C HIS A 456 -19.61 -13.64 -9.96
N ARG A 457 -20.31 -14.34 -10.85
CA ARG A 457 -19.73 -14.96 -12.05
C ARG A 457 -20.18 -14.21 -13.30
N ALA A 458 -19.22 -13.70 -14.05
CA ALA A 458 -19.47 -13.04 -15.33
C ALA A 458 -19.91 -14.06 -16.41
N PRO A 459 -20.58 -13.63 -17.49
CA PRO A 459 -20.97 -14.51 -18.60
C PRO A 459 -19.81 -15.26 -19.28
N SER A 460 -18.58 -14.75 -19.13
CA SER A 460 -17.35 -15.40 -19.59
C SER A 460 -16.95 -16.61 -18.73
N GLY A 461 -17.65 -16.86 -17.61
CA GLY A 461 -17.29 -17.83 -16.59
C GLY A 461 -16.33 -17.30 -15.51
N ALA A 462 -15.78 -16.09 -15.68
CA ALA A 462 -14.86 -15.46 -14.73
C ALA A 462 -15.54 -15.15 -13.38
N TRP A 463 -14.87 -15.44 -12.27
CA TRP A 463 -15.31 -15.01 -10.95
C TRP A 463 -14.83 -13.61 -10.63
N VAL A 464 -15.67 -12.77 -10.03
CA VAL A 464 -15.28 -11.46 -9.53
C VAL A 464 -15.64 -11.35 -8.05
N PHE A 465 -14.61 -11.31 -7.22
CA PHE A 465 -14.68 -11.22 -5.77
C PHE A 465 -14.25 -9.83 -5.30
N ALA A 466 -15.04 -9.22 -4.41
CA ALA A 466 -14.70 -7.98 -3.73
C ALA A 466 -14.95 -8.13 -2.23
N SER A 467 -13.87 -8.01 -1.44
CA SER A 467 -13.93 -8.14 0.01
C SER A 467 -14.73 -7.02 0.67
N GLY A 468 -14.62 -5.80 0.14
CA GLY A 468 -15.28 -4.60 0.63
C GLY A 468 -14.77 -4.11 1.99
N THR A 469 -13.55 -4.47 2.38
CA THR A 469 -12.92 -4.09 3.66
C THR A 469 -11.40 -4.07 3.54
N PHE A 470 -10.70 -3.16 4.24
CA PHE A 470 -9.23 -3.18 4.28
C PHE A 470 -8.67 -4.36 5.09
N ALA A 471 -9.50 -4.99 5.93
CA ALA A 471 -9.05 -6.04 6.85
C ALA A 471 -8.72 -7.38 6.16
N TRP A 472 -9.13 -7.57 4.90
CA TRP A 472 -9.04 -8.89 4.26
C TRP A 472 -7.59 -9.33 4.04
N SER A 473 -6.72 -8.48 3.50
CA SER A 473 -5.31 -8.83 3.28
C SER A 473 -4.51 -9.02 4.59
N PRO A 474 -4.63 -8.16 5.62
CA PRO A 474 -4.05 -8.42 6.93
C PRO A 474 -4.47 -9.76 7.54
N ALA A 475 -5.74 -10.17 7.36
CA ALA A 475 -6.22 -11.45 7.85
C ALA A 475 -5.54 -12.68 7.22
N LEU A 476 -4.79 -12.49 6.12
CA LEU A 476 -4.07 -13.58 5.46
C LEU A 476 -2.72 -13.90 6.10
N ASP A 477 -1.91 -12.92 6.52
CA ASP A 477 -0.59 -13.23 7.11
C ASP A 477 -0.09 -12.22 8.15
N ARG A 478 -0.87 -11.17 8.49
CA ARG A 478 -0.39 -10.14 9.42
C ARG A 478 -0.48 -10.61 10.88
N PRO A 479 0.64 -10.67 11.61
CA PRO A 479 0.64 -11.04 13.02
C PRO A 479 -0.36 -10.20 13.82
N GLY A 480 -1.18 -10.85 14.66
CA GLY A 480 -2.24 -10.21 15.45
C GLY A 480 -3.56 -10.00 14.71
N HIS A 481 -3.60 -10.15 13.38
CA HIS A 481 -4.82 -9.98 12.57
C HIS A 481 -5.22 -11.23 11.77
N VAL A 482 -4.36 -12.26 11.71
CA VAL A 482 -4.65 -13.50 10.97
C VAL A 482 -5.98 -14.12 11.40
N ASP A 483 -6.83 -14.43 10.42
CA ASP A 483 -8.06 -15.20 10.61
C ASP A 483 -8.05 -16.48 9.75
N PRO A 484 -7.98 -17.68 10.36
CA PRO A 484 -7.96 -18.94 9.63
C PRO A 484 -9.19 -19.17 8.72
N ARG A 485 -10.35 -18.61 9.08
CA ARG A 485 -11.57 -18.71 8.26
C ARG A 485 -11.39 -17.93 6.96
N ILE A 486 -10.81 -16.74 7.04
CA ILE A 486 -10.52 -15.88 5.89
C ILE A 486 -9.40 -16.46 5.01
N GLN A 487 -8.35 -17.02 5.63
CA GLN A 487 -7.32 -17.76 4.89
C GLN A 487 -7.94 -18.91 4.09
N ARG A 488 -8.79 -19.73 4.74
CA ARG A 488 -9.43 -20.87 4.06
C ARG A 488 -10.42 -20.43 2.99
N ALA A 489 -11.22 -19.39 3.24
CA ALA A 489 -12.14 -18.84 2.24
C ALA A 489 -11.38 -18.34 1.01
N THR A 490 -10.29 -17.60 1.22
CA THR A 490 -9.43 -17.11 0.13
C THR A 490 -8.81 -18.27 -0.64
N ALA A 491 -8.35 -19.33 0.04
CA ALA A 491 -7.86 -20.54 -0.62
C ALA A 491 -8.95 -21.22 -1.46
N ASN A 492 -10.18 -21.34 -0.96
CA ASN A 492 -11.30 -21.92 -1.73
C ASN A 492 -11.55 -21.17 -3.04
N LEU A 493 -11.48 -19.83 -3.01
CA LEU A 493 -11.61 -18.98 -4.21
C LEU A 493 -10.46 -19.21 -5.19
N LEU A 494 -9.22 -19.08 -4.73
CA LEU A 494 -8.06 -19.19 -5.61
C LEU A 494 -7.92 -20.61 -6.16
N ASP A 495 -8.20 -21.65 -5.38
CA ASP A 495 -8.22 -23.03 -5.84
C ASP A 495 -9.28 -23.24 -6.93
N ARG A 496 -10.45 -22.62 -6.80
CA ARG A 496 -11.50 -22.69 -7.81
C ARG A 496 -11.11 -21.96 -9.09
N ILE A 497 -10.44 -20.80 -8.98
CA ILE A 497 -9.92 -20.05 -10.13
C ILE A 497 -8.80 -20.84 -10.84
N CYS A 498 -7.93 -21.51 -10.08
CA CYS A 498 -6.78 -22.24 -10.63
C CYS A 498 -7.15 -23.62 -11.20
N LYS A 499 -8.24 -24.25 -10.73
CA LYS A 499 -8.72 -25.52 -11.28
C LYS A 499 -9.09 -25.35 -12.76
N ARG A 500 -8.72 -26.35 -13.57
CA ARG A 500 -9.21 -26.50 -14.94
C ARG A 500 -10.56 -27.20 -14.88
N ASP A 501 -11.57 -26.61 -15.52
CA ASP A 501 -12.74 -27.37 -15.95
C ASP A 501 -12.34 -28.38 -17.03
#